data_AF-A0A651GLF3-F1
#
_entry.id   AF-A0A651GLF3-F1
#
_cell.length_a   1.000
_cell.length_b   1.000
_cell.length_c   1.000
_cell.angle_alpha   90.00
_cell.angle_beta   90.00
_cell.angle_gamma   90.00
#
_symmetry.space_group_name_H-M   'P 1'
#
loop_
_entity.id
_entity.type
_entity.pdbx_description
1 polymer ?
#
loop_
_entity_poly.entity_id
_entity_poly.type
_entity_poly.pdbx_seq_one_letter_code
_entity_poly.pdbx_strand_id
1 'polypeptide(L)'
;HRFIHEHHLVEQGLKDYWGYNSIAYLAPHDEYASVEATRVVPEFKRMVRTLHEAGIEVILDVVYNHTAEGNHLGPTLSLKGFDNQAYYRLMDDDPRYYMDYTGTGNSMNMRHPHVLQLIMDSLRYWVTEMHVDGFRFDLASTLARELHDVDRLSTFFEVIQQDPVISQVKLIAEPWDIGEGGYQVGNFPPLWSEWNGRYRDTVRDFWRGVDETVPEFAARFTGSSDLYQSDRRRPSASINFVTAHDGFTLRDLVSYNEKHNEANGEDNRDGTDDNRSWNCGVEGETTDPAVLQLRARQQRNLLTTLLLSQGVPMLLGGDELGRTQGGNNNGYAQDNEISWFDWGEIDHDLLAWTQELIDLRNAHPVFRRRRFFEGRAVRGERFSDIAWLTPDGELMSDEHWESGFAKSLQIFLNGSGLASADERGLMVLDDSFLLLINAHYEELTFTVPSEGPQGPFTVVLDTDERRLRAPDDEREVIVLGGERAVPARGMVVLRQQNGA
;
A
#
# COMPACT_ATOMS: atom_id res chain seq x y z
N HIS A 1 -17.38 -2.54 -10.73
CA HIS A 1 -18.86 -2.52 -10.91
C HIS A 1 -19.22 -1.57 -12.03
N ARG A 2 -20.48 -1.56 -12.51
CA ARG A 2 -20.95 -0.50 -13.43
C ARG A 2 -21.21 0.76 -12.62
N PHE A 3 -20.58 1.86 -13.03
CA PHE A 3 -20.79 3.21 -12.53
C PHE A 3 -21.36 4.11 -13.64
N ILE A 4 -21.66 5.35 -13.28
CA ILE A 4 -22.03 6.43 -14.22
C ILE A 4 -21.20 7.67 -13.89
N HIS A 5 -20.94 8.51 -14.89
CA HIS A 5 -20.26 9.77 -14.66
C HIS A 5 -21.18 10.76 -13.91
N GLU A 6 -20.60 11.48 -12.96
CA GLU A 6 -21.33 12.50 -12.23
C GLU A 6 -21.77 13.66 -13.13
N HIS A 7 -22.92 14.25 -12.80
CA HIS A 7 -23.51 15.32 -13.60
C HIS A 7 -22.59 16.53 -13.73
N HIS A 8 -21.94 16.93 -12.64
CA HIS A 8 -21.07 18.10 -12.62
C HIS A 8 -19.81 17.88 -13.48
N LEU A 9 -19.24 16.66 -13.49
CA LEU A 9 -18.12 16.30 -14.37
C LEU A 9 -18.54 16.38 -15.84
N VAL A 10 -19.70 15.82 -16.18
CA VAL A 10 -20.23 15.85 -17.55
C VAL A 10 -20.46 17.28 -18.04
N GLU A 11 -20.98 18.17 -17.18
CA GLU A 11 -21.16 19.59 -17.52
C GLU A 11 -19.83 20.32 -17.79
N GLN A 12 -18.75 19.89 -17.14
CA GLN A 12 -17.40 20.40 -17.33
C GLN A 12 -16.64 19.71 -18.46
N GLY A 13 -17.24 18.72 -19.13
CA GLY A 13 -16.57 17.92 -20.16
C GLY A 13 -15.55 16.91 -19.61
N LEU A 14 -15.60 16.64 -18.31
CA LEU A 14 -14.81 15.63 -17.61
C LEU A 14 -15.60 14.32 -17.50
N LYS A 15 -14.91 13.28 -17.02
CA LYS A 15 -15.50 11.96 -16.77
C LYS A 15 -14.97 11.40 -15.47
N ASP A 16 -15.81 10.63 -14.78
CA ASP A 16 -15.34 9.76 -13.70
C ASP A 16 -14.42 8.67 -14.28
N TYR A 17 -13.12 8.81 -14.07
CA TYR A 17 -12.10 7.91 -14.59
C TYR A 17 -11.86 6.72 -13.66
N TRP A 18 -11.78 6.98 -12.34
CA TRP A 18 -11.54 5.91 -11.36
C TRP A 18 -12.75 4.98 -11.20
N GLY A 19 -13.98 5.51 -11.36
CA GLY A 19 -15.21 4.73 -11.31
C GLY A 19 -15.71 4.41 -9.90
N TYR A 20 -15.28 5.18 -8.88
CA TYR A 20 -15.76 5.09 -7.49
C TYR A 20 -17.18 5.66 -7.34
N ASN A 21 -18.11 5.21 -8.18
CA ASN A 21 -19.46 5.75 -8.22
C ASN A 21 -20.48 4.69 -8.71
N SER A 22 -20.56 3.57 -8.00
CA SER A 22 -21.30 2.38 -8.47
C SER A 22 -22.82 2.60 -8.57
N ILE A 23 -23.46 2.04 -9.60
CA ILE A 23 -24.93 2.00 -9.76
C ILE A 23 -25.48 0.58 -9.94
N ALA A 24 -24.67 -0.37 -10.42
CA ALA A 24 -25.06 -1.77 -10.55
C ALA A 24 -23.93 -2.72 -10.15
N TYR A 25 -24.15 -3.47 -9.06
CA TYR A 25 -23.12 -4.28 -8.42
C TYR A 25 -22.82 -5.61 -9.13
N LEU A 26 -23.75 -6.17 -9.91
CA LEU A 26 -23.55 -7.44 -10.62
C LEU A 26 -23.11 -7.27 -12.09
N ALA A 27 -22.95 -6.02 -12.55
CA ALA A 27 -22.53 -5.72 -13.91
C ALA A 27 -21.08 -5.20 -13.90
N PRO A 28 -20.19 -5.71 -14.78
CA PRO A 28 -18.95 -5.01 -15.09
C PRO A 28 -19.25 -3.71 -15.84
N HIS A 29 -18.36 -2.72 -15.72
CA HIS A 29 -18.49 -1.46 -16.43
C HIS A 29 -18.28 -1.66 -17.94
N ASP A 30 -19.16 -1.09 -18.76
CA ASP A 30 -19.22 -1.32 -20.20
C ASP A 30 -18.22 -0.49 -21.00
N GLU A 31 -17.76 0.66 -20.51
CA GLU A 31 -16.79 1.49 -21.27
C GLU A 31 -15.37 0.90 -21.29
N TYR A 32 -15.07 -0.05 -20.40
CA TYR A 32 -13.80 -0.78 -20.41
C TYR A 32 -13.78 -1.95 -21.41
N ALA A 33 -14.92 -2.30 -22.00
CA ALA A 33 -15.00 -3.43 -22.90
C ALA A 33 -14.49 -3.08 -24.31
N SER A 34 -13.71 -3.98 -24.91
CA SER A 34 -13.31 -3.86 -26.33
C SER A 34 -14.40 -4.33 -27.30
N VAL A 35 -15.46 -4.94 -26.76
CA VAL A 35 -16.61 -5.47 -27.51
C VAL A 35 -17.89 -4.68 -27.23
N GLU A 36 -18.93 -4.95 -28.02
CA GLU A 36 -20.27 -4.42 -27.78
C GLU A 36 -20.76 -4.68 -26.34
N ALA A 37 -21.49 -3.74 -25.76
CA ALA A 37 -21.96 -3.77 -24.36
C ALA A 37 -22.69 -5.07 -23.95
N THR A 38 -23.30 -5.80 -24.89
CA THR A 38 -23.96 -7.10 -24.62
C THR A 38 -22.99 -8.25 -24.32
N ARG A 39 -21.69 -8.08 -24.58
CA ARG A 39 -20.65 -9.11 -24.45
C ARG A 39 -19.58 -8.79 -23.39
N VAL A 40 -19.83 -7.79 -22.55
CA VAL A 40 -18.92 -7.35 -21.47
C VAL A 40 -18.63 -8.49 -20.47
N VAL A 41 -19.66 -9.25 -20.05
CA VAL A 41 -19.48 -10.36 -19.09
C VAL A 41 -18.59 -11.47 -19.65
N PRO A 42 -18.84 -12.03 -20.86
CA PRO A 42 -17.92 -12.98 -21.48
C PRO A 42 -16.49 -12.46 -21.66
N GLU A 43 -16.30 -11.17 -21.96
CA GLU A 43 -14.97 -10.57 -22.10
C GLU A 43 -14.24 -10.54 -20.74
N PHE A 44 -14.89 -10.07 -19.68
CA PHE A 44 -14.33 -10.08 -18.33
C PHE A 44 -13.95 -11.49 -17.88
N LYS A 45 -14.83 -12.48 -18.06
CA LYS A 45 -14.53 -13.88 -17.70
C LYS A 45 -13.35 -14.44 -18.49
N ARG A 46 -13.12 -13.96 -19.72
CA ARG A 46 -11.95 -14.35 -20.53
C ARG A 46 -10.68 -13.71 -19.98
N MET A 47 -10.72 -12.43 -19.62
CA MET A 47 -9.59 -11.74 -18.97
C MET A 47 -9.14 -12.48 -17.71
N VAL A 48 -10.08 -12.77 -16.79
CA VAL A 48 -9.77 -13.50 -15.54
C VAL A 48 -9.17 -14.88 -15.83
N ARG A 49 -9.77 -15.64 -16.76
CA ARG A 49 -9.23 -16.94 -17.17
C ARG A 49 -7.79 -16.83 -17.67
N THR A 50 -7.48 -15.87 -18.53
CA THR A 50 -6.14 -15.68 -19.08
C THR A 50 -5.13 -15.32 -17.98
N LEU A 51 -5.52 -14.49 -17.01
CA LEU A 51 -4.68 -14.16 -15.85
C LEU A 51 -4.43 -15.38 -14.96
N HIS A 52 -5.45 -16.18 -14.69
CA HIS A 52 -5.32 -17.44 -13.93
C HIS A 52 -4.46 -18.48 -14.65
N GLU A 53 -4.55 -18.60 -15.97
CA GLU A 53 -3.66 -19.46 -16.77
C GLU A 53 -2.18 -19.04 -16.66
N ALA A 54 -1.92 -17.77 -16.36
CA ALA A 54 -0.59 -17.23 -16.08
C ALA A 54 -0.20 -17.26 -14.59
N GLY A 55 -1.08 -17.76 -13.70
CA GLY A 55 -0.84 -17.80 -12.25
C GLY A 55 -0.97 -16.45 -11.55
N ILE A 56 -1.74 -15.51 -12.11
CA ILE A 56 -1.99 -14.16 -11.57
C ILE A 56 -3.40 -14.11 -10.97
N GLU A 57 -3.50 -13.73 -9.70
CA GLU A 57 -4.77 -13.53 -9.00
C GLU A 57 -5.41 -12.18 -9.35
N VAL A 58 -6.74 -12.09 -9.27
CA VAL A 58 -7.53 -10.90 -9.56
C VAL A 58 -8.27 -10.45 -8.30
N ILE A 59 -7.90 -9.28 -7.79
CA ILE A 59 -8.59 -8.59 -6.70
C ILE A 59 -9.35 -7.40 -7.29
N LEU A 60 -10.63 -7.25 -6.95
CA LEU A 60 -11.42 -6.11 -7.39
C LEU A 60 -11.53 -5.04 -6.30
N ASP A 61 -11.31 -3.79 -6.68
CA ASP A 61 -11.74 -2.64 -5.89
C ASP A 61 -13.27 -2.53 -5.94
N VAL A 62 -13.91 -2.46 -4.78
CA VAL A 62 -15.37 -2.49 -4.66
C VAL A 62 -15.91 -1.39 -3.77
N VAL A 63 -16.84 -0.63 -4.33
CA VAL A 63 -17.65 0.37 -3.62
C VAL A 63 -19.00 -0.23 -3.28
N TYR A 64 -19.23 -0.45 -1.99
CA TYR A 64 -20.55 -0.82 -1.45
C TYR A 64 -21.09 0.22 -0.46
N ASN A 65 -20.28 1.22 -0.10
CA ASN A 65 -20.59 2.19 0.95
C ASN A 65 -21.55 3.31 0.46
N HIS A 66 -21.52 3.66 -0.83
CA HIS A 66 -22.40 4.65 -1.46
C HIS A 66 -22.84 4.24 -2.88
N THR A 67 -23.61 5.11 -3.55
CA THR A 67 -24.07 4.94 -4.94
C THR A 67 -24.02 6.23 -5.74
N ALA A 68 -24.04 6.11 -7.07
CA ALA A 68 -24.15 7.23 -8.01
C ALA A 68 -25.46 8.01 -8.01
N GLU A 69 -26.43 7.61 -7.19
CA GLU A 69 -27.65 8.39 -7.06
C GLU A 69 -27.44 9.64 -6.20
N GLY A 70 -26.31 9.78 -5.51
CA GLY A 70 -25.95 10.96 -4.70
C GLY A 70 -27.01 11.31 -3.64
N ASN A 71 -27.00 12.57 -3.20
CA ASN A 71 -27.93 13.09 -2.18
C ASN A 71 -29.35 13.35 -2.74
N HIS A 72 -30.17 14.10 -2.00
CA HIS A 72 -31.54 14.47 -2.38
C HIS A 72 -31.68 15.27 -3.69
N LEU A 73 -30.61 15.89 -4.20
CA LEU A 73 -30.56 16.58 -5.49
C LEU A 73 -30.01 15.69 -6.62
N GLY A 74 -29.42 14.54 -6.26
CA GLY A 74 -28.90 13.57 -7.22
C GLY A 74 -30.02 12.85 -7.98
N PRO A 75 -29.64 12.09 -9.02
CA PRO A 75 -30.62 11.47 -9.91
C PRO A 75 -31.38 10.33 -9.23
N THR A 76 -32.50 9.92 -9.83
CA THR A 76 -33.27 8.74 -9.45
C THR A 76 -33.23 7.74 -10.60
N LEU A 77 -32.39 6.73 -10.47
CA LEU A 77 -32.02 5.78 -11.52
C LEU A 77 -32.30 4.33 -11.13
N SER A 78 -32.15 3.97 -9.86
CA SER A 78 -32.20 2.59 -9.38
C SER A 78 -32.82 2.47 -7.99
N LEU A 79 -32.00 2.33 -6.94
CA LEU A 79 -32.40 2.00 -5.58
C LEU A 79 -33.23 3.13 -4.95
N LYS A 80 -32.90 4.39 -5.26
CA LYS A 80 -33.65 5.57 -4.79
C LYS A 80 -35.10 5.56 -5.27
N GLY A 81 -35.32 5.13 -6.51
CA GLY A 81 -36.65 5.02 -7.11
C GLY A 81 -37.39 3.74 -6.73
N PHE A 82 -36.64 2.69 -6.39
CA PHE A 82 -37.20 1.39 -6.00
C PHE A 82 -37.67 1.36 -4.54
N ASP A 83 -36.79 1.66 -3.58
CA ASP A 83 -37.12 1.77 -2.16
C ASP A 83 -36.09 2.61 -1.39
N ASN A 84 -36.24 3.94 -1.44
CA ASN A 84 -35.26 4.86 -0.86
C ASN A 84 -34.94 4.62 0.62
N GLN A 85 -35.97 4.37 1.45
CA GLN A 85 -35.80 4.22 2.90
C GLN A 85 -35.12 2.90 3.28
N ALA A 86 -35.30 1.87 2.45
CA ALA A 86 -34.62 0.60 2.67
C ALA A 86 -33.13 0.68 2.33
N TYR A 87 -32.77 1.29 1.19
CA TYR A 87 -31.41 1.24 0.66
C TYR A 87 -30.47 2.31 1.21
N TYR A 88 -30.98 3.48 1.62
CA TYR A 88 -30.14 4.59 2.07
C TYR A 88 -30.33 4.92 3.54
N ARG A 89 -29.25 5.37 4.18
CA ARG A 89 -29.33 6.00 5.49
C ARG A 89 -29.90 7.41 5.33
N LEU A 90 -31.05 7.64 5.95
CA LEU A 90 -31.69 8.95 5.99
C LEU A 90 -31.43 9.62 7.33
N MET A 91 -31.49 10.95 7.36
CA MET A 91 -31.42 11.70 8.60
C MET A 91 -32.66 11.41 9.44
N ASP A 92 -32.48 11.06 10.72
CA ASP A 92 -33.59 10.69 11.61
C ASP A 92 -34.61 11.83 11.80
N ASP A 93 -34.12 13.08 11.90
CA ASP A 93 -34.94 14.27 12.12
C ASP A 93 -35.63 14.79 10.85
N ASP A 94 -35.05 14.52 9.66
CA ASP A 94 -35.65 14.89 8.38
C ASP A 94 -35.30 13.85 7.29
N PRO A 95 -36.14 12.82 7.12
CA PRO A 95 -35.92 11.73 6.16
C PRO A 95 -35.89 12.17 4.69
N ARG A 96 -36.11 13.45 4.39
CA ARG A 96 -35.82 14.03 3.06
C ARG A 96 -34.32 13.99 2.74
N TYR A 97 -33.47 14.10 3.75
CA TYR A 97 -32.02 14.19 3.62
C TYR A 97 -31.33 12.87 3.97
N TYR A 98 -30.10 12.72 3.47
CA TYR A 98 -29.30 11.50 3.55
C TYR A 98 -28.19 11.72 4.57
N MET A 99 -27.89 10.67 5.33
CA MET A 99 -26.67 10.63 6.14
C MET A 99 -25.51 10.28 5.21
N ASP A 100 -24.43 11.05 5.28
CA ASP A 100 -23.27 10.89 4.40
C ASP A 100 -21.98 10.74 5.21
N TYR A 101 -21.54 9.49 5.36
CA TYR A 101 -20.25 9.13 5.96
C TYR A 101 -19.15 8.94 4.91
N THR A 102 -19.47 9.15 3.62
CA THR A 102 -18.60 8.82 2.49
C THR A 102 -18.08 10.05 1.74
N GLY A 103 -18.81 11.17 1.83
CA GLY A 103 -18.49 12.42 1.13
C GLY A 103 -19.10 12.50 -0.26
N THR A 104 -19.90 11.51 -0.67
CA THR A 104 -20.48 11.39 -2.02
C THR A 104 -21.98 11.68 -2.06
N GLY A 105 -22.53 12.15 -0.94
CA GLY A 105 -23.92 12.57 -0.78
C GLY A 105 -24.89 11.52 -0.25
N ASN A 106 -24.51 10.24 -0.16
CA ASN A 106 -25.32 9.21 0.46
C ASN A 106 -24.47 8.14 1.16
N SER A 107 -25.10 7.34 2.02
CA SER A 107 -24.52 6.12 2.55
C SER A 107 -25.53 4.98 2.50
N MET A 108 -25.09 3.81 2.08
CA MET A 108 -25.91 2.61 1.99
C MET A 108 -26.32 2.10 3.38
N ASN A 109 -27.55 1.62 3.51
CA ASN A 109 -28.12 1.21 4.80
C ASN A 109 -27.77 -0.24 5.15
N MET A 110 -26.60 -0.44 5.74
CA MET A 110 -26.12 -1.77 6.19
C MET A 110 -26.97 -2.42 7.28
N ARG A 111 -27.94 -1.71 7.86
CA ARG A 111 -28.88 -2.28 8.86
C ARG A 111 -30.02 -3.03 8.20
N HIS A 112 -30.26 -2.81 6.91
CA HIS A 112 -31.40 -3.39 6.21
C HIS A 112 -31.04 -4.77 5.64
N PRO A 113 -31.80 -5.84 5.95
CA PRO A 113 -31.46 -7.20 5.53
C PRO A 113 -31.32 -7.37 4.01
N HIS A 114 -32.13 -6.68 3.22
CA HIS A 114 -32.06 -6.77 1.75
C HIS A 114 -30.89 -5.99 1.15
N VAL A 115 -30.36 -4.98 1.85
CA VAL A 115 -29.12 -4.30 1.45
C VAL A 115 -27.93 -5.24 1.67
N LEU A 116 -27.86 -5.85 2.87
CA LEU A 116 -26.86 -6.88 3.15
C LEU A 116 -26.94 -8.03 2.16
N GLN A 117 -28.15 -8.52 1.88
CA GLN A 117 -28.37 -9.57 0.88
C GLN A 117 -27.82 -9.19 -0.50
N LEU A 118 -28.11 -7.98 -0.99
CA LEU A 118 -27.59 -7.49 -2.27
C LEU A 118 -26.06 -7.49 -2.31
N ILE A 119 -25.41 -7.03 -1.24
CA ILE A 119 -23.95 -7.00 -1.15
C ILE A 119 -23.38 -8.42 -1.11
N MET A 120 -23.94 -9.30 -0.28
CA MET A 120 -23.49 -10.69 -0.16
C MET A 120 -23.69 -11.45 -1.48
N ASP A 121 -24.82 -11.25 -2.17
CA ASP A 121 -25.09 -11.87 -3.46
C ASP A 121 -24.16 -11.33 -4.55
N SER A 122 -23.84 -10.03 -4.53
CA SER A 122 -22.83 -9.44 -5.41
C SER A 122 -21.45 -10.05 -5.17
N LEU A 123 -20.98 -10.09 -3.93
CA LEU A 123 -19.68 -10.69 -3.57
C LEU A 123 -19.62 -12.16 -4.01
N ARG A 124 -20.64 -12.97 -3.68
CA ARG A 124 -20.71 -14.37 -4.14
C ARG A 124 -20.69 -14.46 -5.65
N TYR A 125 -21.46 -13.64 -6.36
CA TYR A 125 -21.48 -13.61 -7.83
C TYR A 125 -20.08 -13.36 -8.40
N TRP A 126 -19.36 -12.35 -7.90
CA TRP A 126 -18.01 -12.06 -8.39
C TRP A 126 -17.02 -13.20 -8.11
N VAL A 127 -17.14 -13.88 -6.97
CA VAL A 127 -16.31 -15.06 -6.67
C VAL A 127 -16.70 -16.26 -7.53
N THR A 128 -17.95 -16.70 -7.50
CA THR A 128 -18.36 -17.99 -8.09
C THR A 128 -18.59 -17.92 -9.59
N GLU A 129 -19.12 -16.81 -10.09
CA GLU A 129 -19.44 -16.67 -11.52
C GLU A 129 -18.32 -15.97 -12.29
N MET A 130 -17.69 -14.97 -11.70
CA MET A 130 -16.66 -14.15 -12.35
C MET A 130 -15.24 -14.56 -11.98
N HIS A 131 -15.07 -15.50 -11.03
CA HIS A 131 -13.80 -16.09 -10.60
C HIS A 131 -12.82 -15.06 -10.02
N VAL A 132 -13.32 -14.05 -9.32
CA VAL A 132 -12.50 -13.07 -8.59
C VAL A 132 -11.92 -13.72 -7.32
N ASP A 133 -10.65 -13.46 -7.02
CA ASP A 133 -9.89 -14.10 -5.94
C ASP A 133 -9.91 -13.31 -4.62
N GLY A 134 -10.45 -12.10 -4.65
CA GLY A 134 -10.60 -11.24 -3.49
C GLY A 134 -11.10 -9.84 -3.82
N PHE A 135 -11.24 -9.04 -2.77
CA PHE A 135 -11.78 -7.69 -2.86
C PHE A 135 -10.97 -6.71 -2.01
N ARG A 136 -10.77 -5.49 -2.51
CA ARG A 136 -10.42 -4.31 -1.72
C ARG A 136 -11.68 -3.47 -1.56
N PHE A 137 -12.11 -3.28 -0.31
CA PHE A 137 -13.31 -2.52 0.01
C PHE A 137 -12.95 -1.07 0.27
N ASP A 138 -13.48 -0.21 -0.58
CA ASP A 138 -13.45 1.25 -0.45
C ASP A 138 -14.23 1.72 0.77
N LEU A 139 -13.68 2.69 1.51
CA LEU A 139 -14.23 3.28 2.74
C LEU A 139 -14.90 2.23 3.65
N ALA A 140 -14.18 1.14 3.94
CA ALA A 140 -14.75 -0.06 4.53
C ALA A 140 -15.36 0.19 5.92
N SER A 141 -14.88 1.22 6.64
CA SER A 141 -15.46 1.65 7.92
C SER A 141 -16.94 2.01 7.83
N THR A 142 -17.39 2.57 6.71
CA THR A 142 -18.81 2.92 6.52
C THR A 142 -19.70 1.67 6.51
N LEU A 143 -19.18 0.55 6.01
CA LEU A 143 -19.90 -0.72 5.98
C LEU A 143 -20.17 -1.29 7.39
N ALA A 144 -19.36 -0.88 8.37
CA ALA A 144 -19.41 -1.33 9.75
C ALA A 144 -20.16 -0.37 10.69
N ARG A 145 -20.72 0.73 10.17
CA ARG A 145 -21.56 1.62 10.97
C ARG A 145 -22.89 0.92 11.25
N GLU A 146 -23.39 0.93 12.48
CA GLU A 146 -24.76 0.48 12.80
C GLU A 146 -25.63 1.64 13.31
N LEU A 147 -25.09 2.45 14.23
CA LEU A 147 -25.70 3.72 14.67
C LEU A 147 -24.85 4.87 14.11
N HIS A 148 -24.19 5.61 14.98
CA HIS A 148 -23.14 6.58 14.64
C HIS A 148 -21.73 6.01 14.83
N ASP A 149 -21.59 4.91 15.58
CA ASP A 149 -20.31 4.27 15.86
C ASP A 149 -19.97 3.18 14.83
N VAL A 150 -18.67 2.96 14.62
CA VAL A 150 -18.15 1.81 13.87
C VAL A 150 -17.98 0.65 14.84
N ASP A 151 -18.71 -0.46 14.61
CA ASP A 151 -18.64 -1.65 15.46
C ASP A 151 -17.94 -2.82 14.74
N ARG A 152 -16.91 -3.36 15.38
CA ARG A 152 -16.20 -4.55 14.92
C ARG A 152 -17.10 -5.80 14.89
N LEU A 153 -18.23 -5.78 15.60
CA LEU A 153 -19.25 -6.82 15.64
C LEU A 153 -20.49 -6.46 14.80
N SER A 154 -20.36 -5.54 13.84
CA SER A 154 -21.46 -5.22 12.94
C SER A 154 -21.97 -6.47 12.21
N THR A 155 -23.27 -6.49 11.96
CA THR A 155 -23.95 -7.57 11.23
C THR A 155 -23.27 -7.90 9.89
N PHE A 156 -22.71 -6.89 9.22
CA PHE A 156 -21.96 -7.05 7.97
C PHE A 156 -20.76 -7.99 8.12
N PHE A 157 -19.91 -7.79 9.14
CA PHE A 157 -18.73 -8.62 9.35
C PHE A 157 -19.06 -10.04 9.77
N GLU A 158 -20.09 -10.22 10.62
CA GLU A 158 -20.53 -11.55 11.03
C GLU A 158 -21.00 -12.38 9.83
N VAL A 159 -21.79 -11.77 8.94
CA VAL A 159 -22.33 -12.44 7.75
C VAL A 159 -21.22 -12.80 6.76
N ILE A 160 -20.21 -11.93 6.58
CA ILE A 160 -19.01 -12.24 5.78
C ILE A 160 -18.21 -13.39 6.39
N GLN A 161 -17.95 -13.34 7.70
CA GLN A 161 -17.08 -14.29 8.38
C GLN A 161 -17.63 -15.72 8.34
N GLN A 162 -18.95 -15.89 8.45
CA GLN A 162 -19.60 -17.20 8.39
C GLN A 162 -19.85 -17.71 6.96
N ASP A 163 -19.77 -16.85 5.94
CA ASP A 163 -20.15 -17.22 4.58
C ASP A 163 -19.17 -18.25 3.98
N PRO A 164 -19.64 -19.39 3.46
CA PRO A 164 -18.75 -20.46 3.01
C PRO A 164 -17.98 -20.15 1.72
N VAL A 165 -18.37 -19.11 0.98
CA VAL A 165 -17.70 -18.68 -0.25
C VAL A 165 -16.78 -17.50 0.04
N ILE A 166 -17.33 -16.45 0.64
CA ILE A 166 -16.63 -15.16 0.81
C ILE A 166 -15.53 -15.26 1.87
N SER A 167 -15.69 -16.09 2.91
CA SER A 167 -14.64 -16.29 3.92
C SER A 167 -13.37 -16.98 3.37
N GLN A 168 -13.42 -17.51 2.14
CA GLN A 168 -12.32 -18.23 1.51
C GLN A 168 -11.48 -17.36 0.56
N VAL A 169 -11.91 -16.13 0.28
CA VAL A 169 -11.20 -15.20 -0.61
C VAL A 169 -10.43 -14.12 0.17
N LYS A 170 -9.59 -13.35 -0.52
CA LYS A 170 -8.84 -12.26 0.12
C LYS A 170 -9.75 -11.07 0.38
N LEU A 171 -9.77 -10.58 1.61
CA LEU A 171 -10.55 -9.41 2.01
C LEU A 171 -9.58 -8.32 2.49
N ILE A 172 -9.53 -7.22 1.74
CA ILE A 172 -8.69 -6.06 2.02
C ILE A 172 -9.61 -4.88 2.31
N ALA A 173 -9.37 -4.16 3.40
CA ALA A 173 -10.13 -2.97 3.76
C ALA A 173 -9.31 -1.70 3.54
N GLU A 174 -9.97 -0.63 3.10
CA GLU A 174 -9.60 0.73 3.45
C GLU A 174 -10.18 1.05 4.84
N PRO A 175 -9.38 1.06 5.91
CA PRO A 175 -9.89 1.05 7.27
C PRO A 175 -10.19 2.47 7.79
N TRP A 176 -10.76 3.32 6.94
CA TRP A 176 -11.25 4.64 7.33
C TRP A 176 -12.47 5.07 6.51
N ASP A 177 -13.20 6.06 7.03
CA ASP A 177 -14.16 6.87 6.28
C ASP A 177 -14.09 8.33 6.76
N ILE A 178 -14.87 9.23 6.16
CA ILE A 178 -14.83 10.66 6.51
C ILE A 178 -15.66 11.02 7.75
N GLY A 179 -16.44 10.06 8.27
CA GLY A 179 -17.30 10.28 9.43
C GLY A 179 -16.52 10.33 10.74
N GLU A 180 -17.13 10.92 11.78
CA GLU A 180 -16.56 10.90 13.12
C GLU A 180 -16.30 9.44 13.58
N GLY A 181 -15.14 9.22 14.18
CA GLY A 181 -14.69 7.88 14.57
C GLY A 181 -14.37 6.93 13.39
N GLY A 182 -14.29 7.45 12.16
CA GLY A 182 -14.11 6.65 10.95
C GLY A 182 -12.76 5.93 10.84
N TYR A 183 -11.70 6.44 11.47
CA TYR A 183 -10.35 5.86 11.40
C TYR A 183 -10.22 4.58 12.25
N GLN A 184 -10.15 3.44 11.59
CA GLN A 184 -10.26 2.09 12.15
C GLN A 184 -9.05 1.21 11.81
N VAL A 185 -7.89 1.81 11.52
CA VAL A 185 -6.66 1.03 11.28
C VAL A 185 -6.34 0.14 12.48
N GLY A 186 -6.14 -1.15 12.23
CA GLY A 186 -5.91 -2.17 13.24
C GLY A 186 -7.21 -2.72 13.86
N ASN A 187 -8.37 -2.19 13.47
CA ASN A 187 -9.65 -2.54 14.07
C ASN A 187 -10.52 -3.52 13.26
N PHE A 188 -10.08 -3.97 12.09
CA PHE A 188 -10.86 -4.94 11.32
C PHE A 188 -10.72 -6.37 11.88
N PRO A 189 -11.73 -7.25 11.67
CA PRO A 189 -11.71 -8.63 12.14
C PRO A 189 -10.53 -9.44 11.57
N PRO A 190 -10.13 -10.57 12.20
CA PRO A 190 -8.93 -11.33 11.84
C PRO A 190 -8.82 -11.84 10.39
N LEU A 191 -9.93 -11.99 9.67
CA LEU A 191 -9.93 -12.40 8.25
C LEU A 191 -9.45 -11.30 7.29
N TRP A 192 -9.38 -10.06 7.75
CA TRP A 192 -9.11 -8.89 6.92
C TRP A 192 -7.64 -8.46 6.98
N SER A 193 -7.13 -8.16 5.80
CA SER A 193 -5.96 -7.29 5.64
C SER A 193 -6.43 -5.84 5.49
N GLU A 194 -5.57 -4.90 5.85
CA GLU A 194 -5.90 -3.48 5.87
C GLU A 194 -4.83 -2.69 5.12
N TRP A 195 -5.26 -1.71 4.32
CA TRP A 195 -4.38 -0.65 3.83
C TRP A 195 -3.75 0.08 5.01
N ASN A 196 -2.43 -0.02 5.14
CA ASN A 196 -1.71 0.56 6.25
C ASN A 196 -1.32 2.02 5.94
N GLY A 197 -2.27 2.94 6.16
CA GLY A 197 -2.04 4.38 6.01
C GLY A 197 -0.92 4.90 6.92
N ARG A 198 -0.73 4.30 8.11
CA ARG A 198 0.40 4.66 8.99
C ARG A 198 1.75 4.28 8.37
N TYR A 199 1.85 3.11 7.73
CA TYR A 199 3.05 2.71 6.99
C TYR A 199 3.39 3.75 5.91
N ARG A 200 2.41 4.10 5.06
CA ARG A 200 2.57 5.10 3.99
C ARG A 200 3.15 6.39 4.55
N ASP A 201 2.51 6.90 5.58
CA ASP A 201 2.82 8.20 6.18
C ASP A 201 4.21 8.22 6.81
N THR A 202 4.53 7.22 7.63
CA THR A 202 5.83 7.09 8.29
C THR A 202 6.97 6.93 7.30
N VAL A 203 6.79 6.09 6.26
CA VAL A 203 7.87 5.87 5.27
C VAL A 203 8.12 7.14 4.45
N ARG A 204 7.07 7.88 4.09
CA ARG A 204 7.21 9.19 3.46
C ARG A 204 7.93 10.19 4.37
N ASP A 205 7.52 10.28 5.63
CA ASP A 205 8.12 11.18 6.64
C ASP A 205 9.61 10.86 6.89
N PHE A 206 9.93 9.57 7.00
CA PHE A 206 11.30 9.09 7.20
C PHE A 206 12.21 9.54 6.05
N TRP A 207 11.83 9.30 4.80
CA TRP A 207 12.69 9.62 3.65
C TRP A 207 12.75 11.10 3.28
N ARG A 208 11.68 11.87 3.54
CA ARG A 208 11.76 13.33 3.42
C ARG A 208 12.62 13.96 4.54
N GLY A 209 12.91 13.20 5.58
CA GLY A 209 13.89 13.54 6.62
C GLY A 209 13.28 14.24 7.84
N VAL A 210 12.03 13.91 8.17
CA VAL A 210 11.37 14.36 9.41
C VAL A 210 12.06 13.74 10.62
N ASP A 211 12.27 14.55 11.65
CA ASP A 211 12.86 14.16 12.94
C ASP A 211 11.94 13.17 13.69
N GLU A 212 12.48 12.44 14.68
CA GLU A 212 11.72 11.55 15.58
C GLU A 212 10.96 10.38 14.89
N THR A 213 11.37 9.98 13.69
CA THR A 213 10.66 8.94 12.91
C THR A 213 11.16 7.51 13.13
N VAL A 214 12.33 7.30 13.74
CA VAL A 214 13.00 5.98 13.79
C VAL A 214 12.20 4.89 14.53
N PRO A 215 11.62 5.12 15.74
CA PRO A 215 10.83 4.10 16.42
C PRO A 215 9.59 3.67 15.62
N GLU A 216 8.86 4.64 15.05
CA GLU A 216 7.68 4.34 14.24
C GLU A 216 8.07 3.66 12.93
N PHE A 217 9.15 4.10 12.27
CA PHE A 217 9.71 3.44 11.10
C PHE A 217 10.06 1.97 11.40
N ALA A 218 10.68 1.68 12.54
CA ALA A 218 11.02 0.32 12.94
C ALA A 218 9.76 -0.56 13.10
N ALA A 219 8.70 -0.03 13.71
CA ALA A 219 7.42 -0.72 13.83
C ALA A 219 6.78 -0.98 12.45
N ARG A 220 6.81 0.01 11.54
CA ARG A 220 6.28 -0.12 10.17
C ARG A 220 7.07 -1.13 9.34
N PHE A 221 8.40 -1.06 9.38
CA PHE A 221 9.28 -1.97 8.64
C PHE A 221 9.11 -3.43 9.09
N THR A 222 8.77 -3.66 10.36
CA THR A 222 8.56 -5.00 10.94
C THR A 222 7.11 -5.51 10.86
N GLY A 223 6.29 -4.90 10.01
CA GLY A 223 4.94 -5.37 9.69
C GLY A 223 3.85 -4.84 10.62
N SER A 224 4.14 -3.76 11.36
CA SER A 224 3.21 -3.07 12.26
C SER A 224 2.59 -3.99 13.32
N SER A 225 3.46 -4.70 14.04
CA SER A 225 3.05 -5.62 15.10
C SER A 225 2.19 -4.95 16.19
N ASP A 226 2.44 -3.66 16.47
CA ASP A 226 1.65 -2.81 17.36
C ASP A 226 0.18 -2.67 16.96
N LEU A 227 -0.12 -2.76 15.65
CA LEU A 227 -1.49 -2.69 15.12
C LEU A 227 -2.18 -4.05 15.06
N TYR A 228 -1.43 -5.11 14.72
CA TYR A 228 -2.04 -6.36 14.25
C TYR A 228 -1.77 -7.56 15.16
N GLN A 229 -0.70 -7.56 15.96
CA GLN A 229 -0.28 -8.75 16.71
C GLN A 229 -1.21 -9.09 17.88
N SER A 230 -1.72 -8.07 18.59
CA SER A 230 -2.59 -8.23 19.77
C SER A 230 -3.87 -9.01 19.45
N ASP A 231 -4.44 -8.79 18.26
CA ASP A 231 -5.66 -9.45 17.77
C ASP A 231 -5.38 -10.74 16.99
N ARG A 232 -4.18 -11.32 17.18
CA ARG A 232 -3.71 -12.60 16.60
C ARG A 232 -3.62 -12.63 15.08
N ARG A 233 -3.64 -11.47 14.43
CA ARG A 233 -3.34 -11.37 13.01
C ARG A 233 -1.85 -11.57 12.77
N ARG A 234 -1.49 -11.77 11.50
CA ARG A 234 -0.12 -12.00 11.03
C ARG A 234 0.41 -10.74 10.33
N PRO A 235 1.72 -10.65 10.02
CA PRO A 235 2.24 -9.54 9.21
C PRO A 235 1.46 -9.33 7.90
N SER A 236 0.88 -10.39 7.34
CA SER A 236 0.05 -10.32 6.12
C SER A 236 -1.23 -9.49 6.26
N ALA A 237 -1.65 -9.14 7.47
CA ALA A 237 -2.75 -8.21 7.68
C ALA A 237 -2.39 -6.77 7.31
N SER A 238 -1.09 -6.43 7.26
CA SER A 238 -0.61 -5.13 6.81
C SER A 238 -0.42 -5.13 5.28
N ILE A 239 -1.27 -4.40 4.56
CA ILE A 239 -0.98 -4.00 3.18
C ILE A 239 -0.15 -2.72 3.23
N ASN A 240 1.16 -2.88 3.02
CA ASN A 240 2.10 -1.77 3.02
C ASN A 240 2.07 -1.10 1.64
N PHE A 241 2.01 0.22 1.59
CA PHE A 241 2.08 0.98 0.35
C PHE A 241 2.70 2.35 0.62
N VAL A 242 3.42 2.88 -0.36
CA VAL A 242 3.93 4.26 -0.31
C VAL A 242 3.04 5.19 -1.13
N THR A 243 2.41 4.67 -2.16
CA THR A 243 1.61 5.39 -3.17
C THR A 243 0.41 4.52 -3.54
N ALA A 244 -0.68 5.17 -3.94
CA ALA A 244 -1.92 4.55 -4.37
C ALA A 244 -2.55 5.42 -5.46
N HIS A 245 -3.75 5.08 -5.93
CA HIS A 245 -4.48 5.97 -6.83
C HIS A 245 -4.80 7.31 -6.14
N ASP A 246 -5.09 7.28 -4.84
CA ASP A 246 -5.20 8.49 -4.02
C ASP A 246 -3.84 9.13 -3.73
N GLY A 247 -3.72 10.42 -4.05
CA GLY A 247 -2.51 11.18 -3.83
C GLY A 247 -1.53 11.11 -5.01
N PHE A 248 -0.27 11.43 -4.73
CA PHE A 248 0.78 11.41 -5.73
C PHE A 248 1.19 10.00 -6.16
N THR A 249 1.62 9.89 -7.42
CA THR A 249 2.49 8.81 -7.92
C THR A 249 3.86 8.84 -7.22
N LEU A 250 4.68 7.80 -7.38
CA LEU A 250 6.01 7.76 -6.77
C LEU A 250 6.93 8.86 -7.30
N ARG A 251 6.86 9.14 -8.61
CA ARG A 251 7.63 10.22 -9.24
C ARG A 251 7.17 11.58 -8.73
N ASP A 252 5.86 11.81 -8.61
CA ASP A 252 5.34 13.10 -8.17
C ASP A 252 5.59 13.35 -6.68
N LEU A 253 5.57 12.29 -5.86
CA LEU A 253 5.88 12.34 -4.43
C LEU A 253 7.28 12.91 -4.14
N VAL A 254 8.23 12.72 -5.07
CA VAL A 254 9.60 13.27 -4.97
C VAL A 254 9.83 14.51 -5.86
N SER A 255 8.79 14.99 -6.53
CA SER A 255 8.87 16.09 -7.50
C SER A 255 8.00 17.29 -7.17
N TYR A 256 7.02 17.16 -6.28
CA TYR A 256 6.09 18.23 -5.93
C TYR A 256 5.90 18.33 -4.41
N ASN A 257 5.86 19.56 -3.90
CA ASN A 257 5.46 19.84 -2.52
C ASN A 257 3.97 20.18 -2.44
N GLU A 258 3.44 20.85 -3.47
CA GLU A 258 2.06 21.28 -3.55
C GLU A 258 1.30 20.46 -4.59
N LYS A 259 -0.02 20.34 -4.42
CA LYS A 259 -0.90 19.71 -5.42
C LYS A 259 -1.23 20.69 -6.56
N HIS A 260 -1.33 20.17 -7.77
CA HIS A 260 -1.65 20.88 -9.02
C HIS A 260 -2.84 20.19 -9.70
N ASN A 261 -4.01 20.31 -9.05
CA ASN A 261 -5.27 19.67 -9.44
C ASN A 261 -6.14 20.61 -10.30
N GLU A 262 -5.60 21.70 -10.85
CA GLU A 262 -6.38 22.70 -11.59
C GLU A 262 -7.17 22.09 -12.76
N ALA A 263 -6.65 21.02 -13.36
CA ALA A 263 -7.30 20.28 -14.44
C ALA A 263 -8.65 19.64 -14.03
N ASN A 264 -8.90 19.46 -12.72
CA ASN A 264 -10.15 18.90 -12.20
C ASN A 264 -11.29 19.93 -12.17
N GLY A 265 -11.02 21.23 -12.38
CA GLY A 265 -12.06 22.26 -12.45
C GLY A 265 -12.61 22.72 -11.10
N GLU A 266 -11.96 22.37 -9.99
CA GLU A 266 -12.41 22.66 -8.62
C GLU A 266 -11.58 23.75 -7.92
N ASP A 267 -10.89 24.61 -8.69
CA ASP A 267 -9.98 25.65 -8.19
C ASP A 267 -8.88 25.12 -7.27
N ASN A 268 -8.35 23.92 -7.56
CA ASN A 268 -7.34 23.22 -6.75
C ASN A 268 -7.77 22.95 -5.30
N ARG A 269 -9.09 22.94 -5.00
CA ARG A 269 -9.61 22.67 -3.65
C ARG A 269 -9.68 21.18 -3.33
N ASP A 270 -9.80 20.35 -4.34
CA ASP A 270 -9.91 18.90 -4.24
C ASP A 270 -8.55 18.22 -3.97
N GLY A 271 -8.58 16.96 -3.51
CA GLY A 271 -7.38 16.22 -3.11
C GLY A 271 -6.81 16.63 -1.74
N THR A 272 -5.92 15.81 -1.19
CA THR A 272 -5.30 16.07 0.12
C THR A 272 -4.27 17.21 0.05
N ASP A 273 -4.21 18.05 1.08
CA ASP A 273 -3.13 19.05 1.26
C ASP A 273 -1.93 18.48 2.03
N ASP A 274 -2.09 17.34 2.70
CA ASP A 274 -1.01 16.67 3.45
C ASP A 274 -0.49 15.46 2.66
N ASN A 275 0.34 15.73 1.66
CA ASN A 275 0.92 14.68 0.81
C ASN A 275 2.12 13.97 1.45
N ARG A 276 2.75 14.59 2.45
CA ARG A 276 4.06 14.17 2.97
C ARG A 276 5.12 13.99 1.88
N SER A 277 5.09 14.84 0.86
CA SER A 277 6.02 14.81 -0.28
C SER A 277 7.26 15.68 -0.05
N TRP A 278 8.24 15.56 -0.95
CA TRP A 278 9.37 16.48 -1.03
C TRP A 278 9.89 16.59 -2.46
N ASN A 279 9.81 17.77 -3.05
CA ASN A 279 10.20 18.05 -4.43
C ASN A 279 11.71 17.96 -4.75
N CYS A 280 12.53 17.60 -3.76
CA CYS A 280 13.99 17.49 -3.85
C CYS A 280 14.71 18.80 -4.23
N GLY A 281 14.06 19.96 -4.02
CA GLY A 281 14.63 21.29 -4.18
C GLY A 281 14.04 22.12 -5.32
N VAL A 282 13.34 21.50 -6.28
CA VAL A 282 12.69 22.17 -7.42
C VAL A 282 11.26 21.65 -7.55
N GLU A 283 10.27 22.52 -7.70
CA GLU A 283 8.88 22.10 -7.92
C GLU A 283 8.67 21.65 -9.37
N GLY A 284 8.15 20.43 -9.55
CA GLY A 284 7.85 19.85 -10.84
C GLY A 284 9.06 19.43 -11.67
N GLU A 285 8.90 19.46 -12.99
CA GLU A 285 9.92 19.04 -13.96
C GLU A 285 11.19 19.92 -13.91
N THR A 286 12.35 19.29 -14.09
CA THR A 286 13.65 19.97 -14.01
C THR A 286 14.70 19.31 -14.90
N THR A 287 15.74 20.07 -15.22
CA THR A 287 16.93 19.59 -15.95
C THR A 287 18.18 19.60 -15.08
N ASP A 288 18.06 19.97 -13.80
CA ASP A 288 19.18 19.95 -12.86
C ASP A 288 19.61 18.49 -12.57
N PRO A 289 20.82 18.06 -12.99
CA PRO A 289 21.26 16.69 -12.83
C PRO A 289 21.38 16.28 -11.36
N ALA A 290 21.68 17.20 -10.45
CA ALA A 290 21.80 16.88 -9.02
C ALA A 290 20.42 16.55 -8.41
N VAL A 291 19.38 17.31 -8.81
CA VAL A 291 18.00 17.04 -8.37
C VAL A 291 17.49 15.74 -8.97
N LEU A 292 17.74 15.49 -10.26
CA LEU A 292 17.32 14.25 -10.92
C LEU A 292 17.99 13.01 -10.32
N GLN A 293 19.29 13.08 -10.00
CA GLN A 293 19.98 11.98 -9.31
C GLN A 293 19.39 11.72 -7.92
N LEU A 294 19.12 12.79 -7.16
CA LEU A 294 18.51 12.70 -5.85
C LEU A 294 17.09 12.09 -5.92
N ARG A 295 16.25 12.53 -6.86
CA ARG A 295 14.90 11.97 -7.06
C ARG A 295 14.96 10.50 -7.43
N ALA A 296 15.85 10.10 -8.35
CA ALA A 296 16.03 8.70 -8.71
C ALA A 296 16.43 7.85 -7.47
N ARG A 297 17.34 8.38 -6.62
CA ARG A 297 17.71 7.74 -5.36
C ARG A 297 16.51 7.63 -4.39
N GLN A 298 15.71 8.68 -4.24
CA GLN A 298 14.52 8.66 -3.39
C GLN A 298 13.47 7.64 -3.86
N GLN A 299 13.22 7.54 -5.17
CA GLN A 299 12.32 6.51 -5.72
C GLN A 299 12.83 5.11 -5.38
N ARG A 300 14.14 4.85 -5.55
CA ARG A 300 14.75 3.56 -5.17
C ARG A 300 14.69 3.30 -3.68
N ASN A 301 14.91 4.30 -2.82
CA ASN A 301 14.79 4.18 -1.37
C ASN A 301 13.38 3.75 -0.94
N LEU A 302 12.36 4.42 -1.48
CA LEU A 302 10.95 4.15 -1.18
C LEU A 302 10.54 2.74 -1.65
N LEU A 303 10.92 2.36 -2.88
CA LEU A 303 10.67 1.01 -3.42
C LEU A 303 11.40 -0.07 -2.62
N THR A 304 12.68 0.16 -2.26
CA THR A 304 13.47 -0.78 -1.46
C THR A 304 12.87 -0.96 -0.08
N THR A 305 12.46 0.14 0.57
CA THR A 305 11.79 0.09 1.87
C THR A 305 10.49 -0.70 1.77
N LEU A 306 9.66 -0.43 0.75
CA LEU A 306 8.41 -1.14 0.50
C LEU A 306 8.62 -2.65 0.31
N LEU A 307 9.53 -3.05 -0.56
CA LEU A 307 9.72 -4.45 -0.93
C LEU A 307 10.53 -5.25 0.09
N LEU A 308 11.30 -4.61 0.98
CA LEU A 308 12.04 -5.30 2.04
C LEU A 308 11.33 -5.27 3.41
N SER A 309 10.31 -4.44 3.59
CA SER A 309 9.48 -4.44 4.81
C SER A 309 8.68 -5.75 4.95
N GLN A 310 8.39 -6.12 6.20
CA GLN A 310 7.46 -7.22 6.48
C GLN A 310 6.02 -6.79 6.23
N GLY A 311 5.20 -7.72 5.74
CA GLY A 311 3.83 -7.47 5.31
C GLY A 311 3.64 -7.76 3.83
N VAL A 312 2.50 -7.33 3.28
CA VAL A 312 2.19 -7.46 1.86
C VAL A 312 2.45 -6.11 1.19
N PRO A 313 3.48 -5.97 0.32
CA PRO A 313 3.70 -4.74 -0.41
C PRO A 313 2.66 -4.59 -1.53
N MET A 314 2.10 -3.39 -1.66
CA MET A 314 1.27 -2.96 -2.77
C MET A 314 2.02 -1.87 -3.55
N LEU A 315 2.28 -2.14 -4.83
CA LEU A 315 2.88 -1.21 -5.77
C LEU A 315 1.76 -0.56 -6.60
N LEU A 316 1.75 0.77 -6.70
CA LEU A 316 0.88 1.47 -7.62
C LEU A 316 1.37 1.24 -9.05
N GLY A 317 0.51 0.71 -9.91
CA GLY A 317 0.87 0.45 -11.30
C GLY A 317 1.37 1.70 -12.01
N GLY A 318 2.52 1.60 -12.66
CA GLY A 318 3.18 2.69 -13.36
C GLY A 318 4.27 3.39 -12.56
N ASP A 319 4.34 3.20 -11.24
CA ASP A 319 5.44 3.73 -10.43
C ASP A 319 6.78 3.10 -10.84
N GLU A 320 6.79 1.83 -11.22
CA GLU A 320 7.96 1.15 -11.77
C GLU A 320 8.43 1.73 -13.12
N LEU A 321 7.56 2.47 -13.81
CA LEU A 321 7.84 3.10 -15.10
C LEU A 321 8.22 4.58 -14.95
N GLY A 322 8.12 5.14 -13.75
CA GLY A 322 8.25 6.58 -13.53
C GLY A 322 7.04 7.39 -14.00
N ARG A 323 5.83 6.80 -13.92
CA ARG A 323 4.56 7.48 -14.24
C ARG A 323 4.40 8.74 -13.41
N THR A 324 3.89 9.80 -14.03
CA THR A 324 3.57 11.09 -13.40
C THR A 324 2.16 11.51 -13.78
N GLN A 325 1.48 12.23 -12.89
CA GLN A 325 0.25 12.97 -13.15
C GLN A 325 0.49 14.49 -13.18
N GLY A 326 1.74 14.92 -13.36
CA GLY A 326 2.12 16.32 -13.46
C GLY A 326 1.90 17.12 -12.17
N GLY A 327 1.88 16.46 -11.01
CA GLY A 327 1.55 17.09 -9.74
C GLY A 327 0.05 17.11 -9.42
N ASN A 328 -0.81 16.50 -10.25
CA ASN A 328 -2.17 16.19 -9.84
C ASN A 328 -2.15 15.04 -8.83
N ASN A 329 -2.67 15.25 -7.63
CA ASN A 329 -2.74 14.25 -6.56
C ASN A 329 -4.13 13.63 -6.40
N ASN A 330 -5.03 13.95 -7.32
CA ASN A 330 -6.43 13.54 -7.32
C ASN A 330 -6.94 13.39 -8.76
N GLY A 331 -6.26 12.57 -9.57
CA GLY A 331 -6.58 12.37 -10.99
C GLY A 331 -7.90 11.63 -11.27
N TYR A 332 -8.89 11.68 -10.36
CA TYR A 332 -10.13 10.91 -10.42
C TYR A 332 -11.01 11.24 -11.64
N ALA A 333 -10.93 12.49 -12.10
CA ALA A 333 -11.74 12.99 -13.22
C ALA A 333 -10.97 13.08 -14.56
N GLN A 334 -9.71 12.60 -14.59
CA GLN A 334 -8.79 12.81 -15.71
C GLN A 334 -8.69 11.56 -16.61
N ASP A 335 -9.67 11.39 -17.50
CA ASP A 335 -9.68 10.37 -18.56
C ASP A 335 -8.79 10.80 -19.75
N ASN A 336 -7.49 11.06 -19.50
CA ASN A 336 -6.55 11.64 -20.47
C ASN A 336 -5.07 11.38 -20.10
N GLU A 337 -4.14 12.01 -20.84
CA GLU A 337 -2.69 11.87 -20.69
C GLU A 337 -2.15 12.12 -19.27
N ILE A 338 -2.88 12.85 -18.41
CA ILE A 338 -2.51 13.00 -17.00
C ILE A 338 -2.51 11.65 -16.29
N SER A 339 -3.48 10.80 -16.56
CA SER A 339 -3.64 9.52 -15.86
C SER A 339 -3.08 8.33 -16.64
N TRP A 340 -2.85 8.49 -17.95
CA TRP A 340 -2.56 7.38 -18.86
C TRP A 340 -1.18 6.80 -18.61
N PHE A 341 -1.03 5.52 -18.91
CA PHE A 341 0.29 4.91 -18.96
C PHE A 341 0.98 5.38 -20.24
N ASP A 342 2.00 6.24 -20.11
CA ASP A 342 2.86 6.60 -21.23
C ASP A 342 3.93 5.52 -21.44
N TRP A 343 3.64 4.59 -22.34
CA TRP A 343 4.59 3.53 -22.73
C TRP A 343 5.74 4.04 -23.62
N GLY A 344 5.67 5.27 -24.12
CA GLY A 344 6.72 5.87 -24.95
C GLY A 344 7.90 6.41 -24.15
N GLU A 345 7.67 6.82 -22.90
CA GLU A 345 8.65 7.51 -22.04
C GLU A 345 8.78 6.79 -20.68
N ILE A 346 9.26 5.54 -20.71
CA ILE A 346 9.45 4.74 -19.49
C ILE A 346 10.88 4.86 -18.92
N ASP A 347 10.98 4.91 -17.60
CA ASP A 347 12.27 4.79 -16.90
C ASP A 347 12.71 3.32 -16.83
N HIS A 348 13.54 2.92 -17.79
CA HIS A 348 14.08 1.57 -17.87
C HIS A 348 14.97 1.18 -16.68
N ASP A 349 15.69 2.14 -16.09
CA ASP A 349 16.56 1.87 -14.95
C ASP A 349 15.69 1.58 -13.71
N LEU A 350 14.61 2.35 -13.50
CA LEU A 350 13.66 2.14 -12.40
C LEU A 350 12.83 0.86 -12.56
N LEU A 351 12.39 0.55 -13.78
CA LEU A 351 11.66 -0.69 -14.07
C LEU A 351 12.52 -1.90 -13.71
N ALA A 352 13.75 -1.89 -14.19
CA ALA A 352 14.65 -3.01 -14.02
C ALA A 352 15.15 -3.13 -12.57
N TRP A 353 15.30 -2.01 -11.84
CA TRP A 353 15.50 -1.98 -10.39
C TRP A 353 14.32 -2.61 -9.64
N THR A 354 13.09 -2.26 -10.00
CA THR A 354 11.87 -2.77 -9.35
C THR A 354 11.71 -4.27 -9.56
N GLN A 355 11.98 -4.76 -10.77
CA GLN A 355 11.99 -6.20 -11.08
C GLN A 355 13.00 -6.96 -10.21
N GLU A 356 14.23 -6.45 -10.13
CA GLU A 356 15.30 -7.06 -9.32
C GLU A 356 14.98 -7.06 -7.82
N LEU A 357 14.32 -6.01 -7.29
CA LEU A 357 13.85 -6.00 -5.91
C LEU A 357 12.74 -7.03 -5.65
N ILE A 358 11.80 -7.19 -6.60
CA ILE A 358 10.74 -8.19 -6.51
C ILE A 358 11.36 -9.60 -6.51
N ASP A 359 12.34 -9.85 -7.37
CA ASP A 359 13.08 -11.11 -7.43
C ASP A 359 13.84 -11.37 -6.13
N LEU A 360 14.53 -10.37 -5.58
CA LEU A 360 15.22 -10.46 -4.29
C LEU A 360 14.23 -10.82 -3.16
N ARG A 361 13.11 -10.11 -3.07
CA ARG A 361 12.04 -10.43 -2.10
C ARG A 361 11.53 -11.86 -2.27
N ASN A 362 11.37 -12.31 -3.51
CA ASN A 362 10.87 -13.64 -3.82
C ASN A 362 11.88 -14.77 -3.59
N ALA A 363 13.17 -14.48 -3.67
CA ALA A 363 14.24 -15.43 -3.36
C ALA A 363 14.42 -15.62 -1.85
N HIS A 364 14.15 -14.59 -1.04
CA HIS A 364 14.53 -14.55 0.37
C HIS A 364 13.32 -14.49 1.34
N PRO A 365 12.94 -15.63 1.96
CA PRO A 365 11.89 -15.69 3.00
C PRO A 365 12.07 -14.73 4.18
N VAL A 366 13.29 -14.23 4.46
CA VAL A 366 13.55 -13.28 5.55
C VAL A 366 12.77 -11.97 5.39
N PHE A 367 12.43 -11.57 4.15
CA PHE A 367 11.60 -10.40 3.86
C PHE A 367 10.09 -10.72 3.83
N ARG A 368 9.71 -12.01 3.78
CA ARG A 368 8.33 -12.51 3.64
C ARG A 368 7.91 -13.37 4.83
N ARG A 369 8.17 -12.89 6.06
CA ARG A 369 7.90 -13.69 7.26
C ARG A 369 6.40 -13.92 7.45
N ARG A 370 6.05 -15.17 7.80
CA ARG A 370 4.68 -15.56 8.15
C ARG A 370 4.27 -15.16 9.57
N ARG A 371 5.25 -14.81 10.41
CA ARG A 371 5.09 -14.43 11.82
C ARG A 371 5.92 -13.17 12.11
N PHE A 372 5.47 -12.40 13.09
CA PHE A 372 6.24 -11.27 13.61
C PHE A 372 7.59 -11.72 14.17
N PHE A 373 8.51 -10.77 14.26
CA PHE A 373 9.74 -10.97 15.00
C PHE A 373 9.42 -11.15 16.48
N GLU A 374 10.11 -12.08 17.15
CA GLU A 374 9.93 -12.32 18.58
C GLU A 374 10.93 -11.52 19.43
N GLY A 375 12.04 -11.04 18.84
CA GLY A 375 13.10 -10.33 19.56
C GLY A 375 13.77 -11.21 20.63
N ARG A 376 13.65 -12.54 20.50
CA ARG A 376 14.18 -13.53 21.45
C ARG A 376 15.41 -14.18 20.84
N ALA A 377 16.51 -14.20 21.58
CA ALA A 377 17.76 -14.82 21.14
C ALA A 377 17.52 -16.26 20.63
N VAL A 378 17.94 -16.52 19.39
CA VAL A 378 18.07 -17.88 18.85
C VAL A 378 19.19 -18.55 19.66
N ARG A 379 18.97 -19.77 20.16
CA ARG A 379 19.88 -20.43 21.11
C ARG A 379 21.34 -20.40 20.61
N GLY A 380 22.20 -19.66 21.31
CA GLY A 380 23.65 -19.60 21.06
C GLY A 380 24.14 -18.38 20.26
N GLU A 381 23.25 -17.53 19.76
CA GLU A 381 23.61 -16.32 18.99
C GLU A 381 23.38 -15.03 19.82
N ARG A 382 24.23 -14.02 19.59
CA ARG A 382 24.11 -12.69 20.23
C ARG A 382 22.91 -11.91 19.68
N PHE A 383 22.64 -12.04 18.38
CA PHE A 383 21.48 -11.43 17.73
C PHE A 383 20.36 -12.45 17.58
N SER A 384 19.13 -11.98 17.80
CA SER A 384 17.92 -12.78 17.66
C SER A 384 17.54 -12.98 16.19
N ASP A 385 16.24 -13.01 15.90
CA ASP A 385 15.73 -12.94 14.53
C ASP A 385 15.89 -11.55 13.88
N ILE A 386 16.13 -10.51 14.69
CA ILE A 386 16.45 -9.14 14.26
C ILE A 386 17.40 -8.46 15.26
N ALA A 387 18.18 -7.47 14.79
CA ALA A 387 18.86 -6.50 15.64
C ALA A 387 18.83 -5.09 15.02
N TRP A 388 18.67 -4.08 15.88
CA TRP A 388 18.68 -2.67 15.51
C TRP A 388 19.97 -2.04 16.00
N LEU A 389 20.71 -1.39 15.09
CA LEU A 389 22.04 -0.88 15.39
C LEU A 389 22.16 0.60 15.04
N THR A 390 23.02 1.30 15.76
CA THR A 390 23.47 2.65 15.42
C THR A 390 24.33 2.62 14.15
N PRO A 391 24.60 3.77 13.50
CA PRO A 391 25.57 3.84 12.41
C PRO A 391 26.96 3.27 12.78
N ASP A 392 27.36 3.33 14.06
CA ASP A 392 28.62 2.77 14.56
C ASP A 392 28.60 1.24 14.76
N GLY A 393 27.48 0.58 14.48
CA GLY A 393 27.34 -0.88 14.59
C GLY A 393 27.06 -1.38 16.01
N GLU A 394 26.70 -0.48 16.93
CA GLU A 394 26.32 -0.83 18.30
C GLU A 394 24.82 -1.07 18.41
N LEU A 395 24.39 -1.94 19.33
CA LEU A 395 22.96 -2.15 19.60
C LEU A 395 22.30 -0.85 20.07
N MET A 396 21.17 -0.49 19.46
CA MET A 396 20.39 0.67 19.90
C MET A 396 19.91 0.47 21.34
N SER A 397 20.17 1.48 22.18
CA SER A 397 19.67 1.60 23.56
C SER A 397 18.39 2.44 23.56
N ASP A 398 17.67 2.48 24.67
CA ASP A 398 16.46 3.31 24.82
C ASP A 398 16.74 4.80 24.51
N GLU A 399 17.89 5.32 24.96
CA GLU A 399 18.31 6.70 24.66
C GLU A 399 18.53 6.94 23.15
N HIS A 400 19.04 5.94 22.42
CA HIS A 400 19.21 6.04 20.97
C HIS A 400 17.86 6.06 20.24
N TRP A 401 16.86 5.33 20.74
CA TRP A 401 15.50 5.34 20.19
C TRP A 401 14.77 6.67 20.43
N GLU A 402 15.02 7.31 21.56
CA GLU A 402 14.42 8.60 21.95
C GLU A 402 15.16 9.82 21.38
N SER A 403 16.34 9.62 20.78
CA SER A 403 17.11 10.71 20.18
C SER A 403 16.40 11.26 18.95
N GLY A 404 15.71 12.40 19.11
CA GLY A 404 14.87 12.96 18.06
C GLY A 404 15.58 13.34 16.75
N PHE A 405 16.92 13.44 16.76
CA PHE A 405 17.71 13.73 15.56
C PHE A 405 18.23 12.48 14.84
N ALA A 406 17.97 11.27 15.34
CA ALA A 406 18.38 10.06 14.66
C ALA A 406 17.59 9.90 13.35
N LYS A 407 18.29 9.97 12.20
CA LYS A 407 17.73 9.77 10.85
C LYS A 407 18.28 8.53 10.16
N SER A 408 19.12 7.77 10.85
CA SER A 408 19.96 6.75 10.25
C SER A 408 20.19 5.62 11.22
N LEU A 409 20.12 4.39 10.73
CA LEU A 409 20.20 3.16 11.52
C LEU A 409 20.67 1.99 10.67
N GLN A 410 21.05 0.89 11.32
CA GLN A 410 21.21 -0.40 10.67
C GLN A 410 20.16 -1.40 11.16
N ILE A 411 19.75 -2.28 10.25
CA ILE A 411 18.83 -3.39 10.54
C ILE A 411 19.52 -4.69 10.15
N PHE A 412 19.83 -5.52 11.13
CA PHE A 412 20.29 -6.89 10.88
C PHE A 412 19.11 -7.84 10.92
N LEU A 413 18.88 -8.56 9.82
CA LEU A 413 17.87 -9.61 9.70
C LEU A 413 18.56 -10.97 9.66
N ASN A 414 18.26 -11.81 10.64
CA ASN A 414 18.89 -13.12 10.77
C ASN A 414 18.07 -14.19 10.01
N GLY A 415 18.63 -14.71 8.91
CA GLY A 415 18.00 -15.73 8.09
C GLY A 415 17.87 -17.10 8.79
N SER A 416 18.68 -17.36 9.82
CA SER A 416 18.54 -18.54 10.69
C SER A 416 17.48 -18.35 11.79
N GLY A 417 17.03 -17.12 12.01
CA GLY A 417 16.00 -16.75 13.00
C GLY A 417 14.56 -16.77 12.47
N LEU A 418 14.29 -17.49 11.37
CA LEU A 418 12.94 -17.62 10.83
C LEU A 418 12.14 -18.63 11.65
N ALA A 419 11.33 -18.15 12.59
CA ALA A 419 10.47 -18.97 13.45
C ALA A 419 9.22 -19.50 12.71
N SER A 420 9.39 -20.01 11.49
CA SER A 420 8.31 -20.56 10.66
C SER A 420 8.71 -21.86 9.99
N ALA A 421 7.76 -22.78 9.92
CA ALA A 421 7.88 -23.98 9.11
C ALA A 421 7.23 -23.79 7.73
N ASP A 422 7.75 -24.51 6.73
CA ASP A 422 7.14 -24.65 5.42
C ASP A 422 5.88 -25.55 5.47
N GLU A 423 5.26 -25.79 4.32
CA GLU A 423 4.06 -26.64 4.22
C GLU A 423 4.29 -28.10 4.62
N ARG A 424 5.56 -28.54 4.70
CA ARG A 424 5.97 -29.89 5.09
C ARG A 424 6.40 -29.96 6.56
N GLY A 425 6.37 -28.84 7.29
CA GLY A 425 6.80 -28.76 8.68
C GLY A 425 8.31 -28.60 8.88
N LEU A 426 9.09 -28.35 7.82
CA LEU A 426 10.53 -28.10 7.91
C LEU A 426 10.77 -26.63 8.24
N MET A 427 11.75 -26.37 9.12
CA MET A 427 12.15 -25.00 9.44
C MET A 427 12.65 -24.29 8.19
N VAL A 428 12.11 -23.10 7.93
CA VAL A 428 12.59 -22.23 6.85
C VAL A 428 13.89 -21.59 7.32
N LEU A 429 14.91 -21.61 6.47
CA LEU A 429 16.18 -20.92 6.65
C LEU A 429 16.42 -20.01 5.44
N ASP A 430 17.22 -18.98 5.64
CA ASP A 430 17.61 -18.02 4.60
C ASP A 430 18.99 -17.44 4.92
N ASP A 431 19.51 -16.63 4.00
CA ASP A 431 20.68 -15.79 4.24
C ASP A 431 20.34 -14.66 5.23
N SER A 432 21.38 -14.16 5.91
CA SER A 432 21.27 -13.00 6.80
C SER A 432 21.62 -11.71 6.06
N PHE A 433 20.90 -10.64 6.37
CA PHE A 433 21.05 -9.35 5.69
C PHE A 433 21.33 -8.23 6.69
N LEU A 434 22.10 -7.23 6.26
CA LEU A 434 22.33 -6.00 6.99
C LEU A 434 21.94 -4.82 6.10
N LEU A 435 20.95 -4.05 6.53
CA LEU A 435 20.49 -2.85 5.84
C LEU A 435 21.13 -1.64 6.51
N LEU A 436 21.85 -0.84 5.75
CA LEU A 436 22.43 0.44 6.18
C LEU A 436 21.54 1.56 5.61
N ILE A 437 20.84 2.28 6.48
CA ILE A 437 19.82 3.25 6.08
C ILE A 437 20.26 4.64 6.53
N ASN A 438 20.49 5.53 5.58
CA ASN A 438 20.84 6.92 5.83
C ASN A 438 19.75 7.86 5.30
N ALA A 439 18.82 8.31 6.16
CA ALA A 439 17.88 9.37 5.77
C ALA A 439 18.40 10.78 6.11
N HIS A 440 19.63 10.89 6.65
CA HIS A 440 20.30 12.17 6.87
C HIS A 440 20.67 12.84 5.54
N TYR A 441 20.78 14.17 5.56
CA TYR A 441 21.08 14.98 4.37
C TYR A 441 22.58 15.01 4.01
N GLU A 442 23.43 14.40 4.84
CA GLU A 442 24.87 14.22 4.59
C GLU A 442 25.21 12.75 4.46
N GLU A 443 26.33 12.46 3.78
CA GLU A 443 26.92 11.13 3.78
C GLU A 443 27.34 10.75 5.21
N LEU A 444 27.05 9.50 5.58
CA LEU A 444 27.45 8.94 6.87
C LEU A 444 28.29 7.68 6.64
N THR A 445 29.33 7.50 7.45
CA THR A 445 30.08 6.24 7.50
C THR A 445 29.40 5.30 8.47
N PHE A 446 29.08 4.09 8.00
CA PHE A 446 28.53 3.01 8.80
C PHE A 446 29.60 1.97 9.11
N THR A 447 29.64 1.50 10.34
CA THR A 447 30.52 0.41 10.77
C THR A 447 29.72 -0.88 10.86
N VAL A 448 30.15 -1.91 10.14
CA VAL A 448 29.54 -3.25 10.22
C VAL A 448 29.81 -3.82 11.62
N PRO A 449 28.79 -4.33 12.34
CA PRO A 449 28.96 -4.87 13.69
C PRO A 449 30.05 -5.95 13.74
N SER A 450 30.96 -5.83 14.70
CA SER A 450 32.06 -6.79 14.91
C SER A 450 31.64 -8.09 15.59
N GLU A 451 30.48 -8.06 16.26
CA GLU A 451 29.92 -9.19 17.01
C GLU A 451 28.45 -9.39 16.64
N GLY A 452 28.02 -10.65 16.60
CA GLY A 452 26.66 -11.05 16.22
C GLY A 452 26.62 -11.76 14.87
N PRO A 453 26.98 -11.11 13.76
CA PRO A 453 27.07 -11.77 12.46
C PRO A 453 28.22 -12.79 12.44
N GLN A 454 28.08 -13.86 11.65
CA GLN A 454 29.00 -15.01 11.59
C GLN A 454 30.07 -14.93 10.48
N GLY A 455 30.01 -13.93 9.61
CA GLY A 455 30.91 -13.81 8.45
C GLY A 455 30.86 -12.43 7.79
N PRO A 456 31.76 -12.18 6.83
CA PRO A 456 31.81 -10.91 6.10
C PRO A 456 30.56 -10.74 5.23
N PHE A 457 30.39 -9.53 4.70
CA PHE A 457 29.23 -9.14 3.93
C PHE A 457 29.60 -8.77 2.50
N THR A 458 28.71 -9.07 1.55
CA THR A 458 28.77 -8.56 0.17
C THR A 458 27.63 -7.60 -0.09
N VAL A 459 27.89 -6.54 -0.87
CA VAL A 459 26.84 -5.60 -1.27
C VAL A 459 25.87 -6.26 -2.25
N VAL A 460 24.58 -6.24 -1.91
CA VAL A 460 23.49 -6.70 -2.79
C VAL A 460 22.93 -5.54 -3.60
N LEU A 461 22.73 -4.39 -2.95
CA LEU A 461 22.22 -3.19 -3.60
C LEU A 461 22.72 -1.93 -2.91
N ASP A 462 22.89 -0.88 -3.70
CA ASP A 462 23.13 0.49 -3.26
C ASP A 462 22.17 1.39 -4.06
N THR A 463 21.34 2.17 -3.38
CA THR A 463 20.34 3.04 -4.04
C THR A 463 20.94 4.17 -4.86
N ASP A 464 22.24 4.45 -4.72
CA ASP A 464 22.96 5.36 -5.62
C ASP A 464 23.38 4.69 -6.94
N GLU A 465 23.33 3.36 -7.00
CA GLU A 465 23.50 2.59 -8.23
C GLU A 465 22.16 2.46 -8.99
N ARG A 466 22.24 2.06 -10.26
CA ARG A 466 21.07 1.91 -11.15
C ARG A 466 20.48 0.51 -11.14
N ARG A 467 21.26 -0.49 -10.72
CA ARG A 467 20.94 -1.92 -10.80
C ARG A 467 21.38 -2.57 -9.50
N LEU A 468 20.75 -3.68 -9.13
CA LEU A 468 21.27 -4.53 -8.07
C LEU A 468 22.55 -5.22 -8.54
N ARG A 469 23.39 -5.61 -7.59
CA ARG A 469 24.59 -6.39 -7.88
C ARG A 469 24.21 -7.84 -8.09
N ALA A 470 24.92 -8.51 -9.00
CA ALA A 470 24.69 -9.92 -9.25
C ALA A 470 25.00 -10.73 -7.97
N PRO A 471 24.29 -11.84 -7.71
CA PRO A 471 24.53 -12.64 -6.51
C PRO A 471 25.96 -13.16 -6.34
N ASP A 472 26.70 -13.31 -7.45
CA ASP A 472 28.09 -13.78 -7.48
C ASP A 472 29.11 -12.62 -7.56
N ASP A 473 28.66 -11.38 -7.44
CA ASP A 473 29.52 -10.19 -7.47
C ASP A 473 30.20 -9.96 -6.10
N GLU A 474 31.33 -10.63 -5.91
CA GLU A 474 32.18 -10.48 -4.71
C GLU A 474 33.13 -9.27 -4.77
N ARG A 475 32.92 -8.31 -5.67
CA ARG A 475 33.85 -7.18 -5.85
C ARG A 475 33.99 -6.28 -4.61
N GLU A 476 33.01 -6.29 -3.73
CA GLU A 476 33.03 -5.51 -2.49
C GLU A 476 32.62 -6.38 -1.29
N VAL A 477 33.63 -6.95 -0.65
CA VAL A 477 33.50 -7.68 0.61
C VAL A 477 33.84 -6.75 1.77
N ILE A 478 32.89 -6.56 2.68
CA ILE A 478 33.04 -5.76 3.89
C ILE A 478 33.19 -6.71 5.07
N VAL A 479 34.36 -6.67 5.71
CA VAL A 479 34.65 -7.49 6.90
C VAL A 479 33.92 -6.94 8.13
N LEU A 480 33.77 -7.79 9.16
CA LEU A 480 33.22 -7.36 10.44
C LEU A 480 34.09 -6.25 11.06
N GLY A 481 33.47 -5.19 11.57
CA GLY A 481 34.15 -3.97 12.02
C GLY A 481 34.67 -3.09 10.87
N GLY A 482 34.44 -3.46 9.62
CA GLY A 482 34.74 -2.64 8.45
C GLY A 482 33.75 -1.49 8.28
N GLU A 483 34.17 -0.45 7.57
CA GLU A 483 33.38 0.74 7.34
C GLU A 483 32.84 0.80 5.90
N ARG A 484 31.64 1.36 5.73
CA ARG A 484 31.04 1.70 4.44
C ARG A 484 30.37 3.06 4.51
N ALA A 485 30.82 3.99 3.68
CA ALA A 485 30.11 5.25 3.47
C ALA A 485 28.75 4.98 2.85
N VAL A 486 27.68 5.65 3.28
CA VAL A 486 26.36 5.60 2.65
C VAL A 486 25.97 7.01 2.29
N PRO A 487 25.68 7.30 1.00
CA PRO A 487 25.45 8.66 0.56
C PRO A 487 24.23 9.28 1.28
N ALA A 488 24.18 10.61 1.28
CA ALA A 488 23.04 11.35 1.80
C ALA A 488 21.72 10.80 1.24
N ARG A 489 20.76 10.52 2.11
CA ARG A 489 19.44 9.98 1.74
C ARG A 489 19.57 8.74 0.87
N GLY A 490 20.34 7.76 1.33
CA GLY A 490 20.62 6.52 0.62
C GLY A 490 20.48 5.29 1.50
N MET A 491 20.33 4.14 0.86
CA MET A 491 20.33 2.83 1.49
C MET A 491 21.31 1.89 0.78
N VAL A 492 22.02 1.08 1.58
CA VAL A 492 22.82 -0.05 1.11
C VAL A 492 22.32 -1.32 1.80
N VAL A 493 22.11 -2.40 1.03
CA VAL A 493 21.77 -3.71 1.60
C VAL A 493 22.91 -4.68 1.35
N LEU A 494 23.32 -5.34 2.42
CA LEU A 494 24.40 -6.30 2.44
C LEU A 494 23.85 -7.69 2.75
N ARG A 495 24.45 -8.71 2.15
CA ARG A 495 24.19 -10.13 2.46
C ARG A 495 25.41 -10.74 3.12
N GLN A 496 25.19 -11.44 4.22
CA GLN A 496 26.22 -12.18 4.93
C GLN A 496 26.67 -13.38 4.09
N GLN A 497 27.98 -13.55 3.93
CA GLN A 497 28.54 -14.79 3.43
C GLN A 497 28.54 -15.83 4.55
N ASN A 498 27.85 -16.94 4.32
CA ASN A 498 27.92 -18.09 5.22
C ASN A 498 29.30 -18.74 5.03
N GLY A 499 30.06 -18.91 6.13
CA GLY A 499 31.33 -19.63 6.09
C GLY A 499 31.13 -21.04 5.54
N ALA A 500 31.98 -21.43 4.58
CA ALA A 500 31.94 -22.73 3.89
C ALA A 500 32.08 -23.93 4.84
#